data_AF-A0A7W0BXH8-F1
#
_entry.id   AF-A0A7W0BXH8-F1
#
_cell.length_a   1.000
_cell.length_b   1.000
_cell.length_c   1.000
_cell.angle_alpha   90.00
_cell.angle_beta   90.00
_cell.angle_gamma   90.00
#
_symmetry.space_group_name_H-M   'P 1'
#
loop_
_entity.id
_entity.type
_entity.pdbx_description
1 polymer ?
#
loop_
_entity_poly.entity_id
_entity_poly.type
_entity_poly.pdbx_seq_one_letter_code
_entity_poly.pdbx_strand_id
1 'polypeptide(L)'
;MRRQLMLVMLMCGSVLWMSKSPANAQTNYVAVNYDKIIPASKKYVGVPYQWGGTTAKGFDCSGLIYHVYSSLGIDVPRTTAEMYRMGVSVKKEDLRVGDLVFFDTDGNGVSHAGIYIGNGKFIHSSSSKGVIISSLDDPYYWGKTYIGAKRVLAYRLQPGRFQDIPTSFWAFNEIRTLSEDELMIGYADSYFKPNEPITRAEVASYLGEYLQLDLSDRSAIFKDVSSDHWAIGAINAMQKKGFLTGSNGNFRPEDNLTRAQLAVILTRVFQLKPPATHRSFTDVPPTFWAYKEIQALAASGITTGYEDGTFRPNDTVSRAQFAVFLYRSIHK
;
A
#
# COMPACT_ATOMS: atom_id res chain seq x y z
N MET A 1 -17.56 0.05 -88.50
CA MET A 1 -16.22 0.66 -88.43
C MET A 1 -15.46 0.04 -87.26
N ARG A 2 -14.30 -0.55 -87.53
CA ARG A 2 -13.36 -1.08 -86.53
C ARG A 2 -12.91 0.03 -85.58
N ARG A 3 -12.77 -0.27 -84.29
CA ARG A 3 -11.64 0.18 -83.46
C ARG A 3 -11.53 -0.68 -82.20
N GLN A 4 -10.33 -1.24 -82.04
CA GLN A 4 -9.83 -1.99 -80.88
C GLN A 4 -9.88 -1.11 -79.63
N LEU A 5 -10.12 -1.71 -78.45
CA LEU A 5 -9.61 -1.15 -77.20
C LEU A 5 -8.96 -2.27 -76.36
N MET A 6 -7.74 -1.97 -75.94
CA MET A 6 -6.79 -2.82 -75.25
C MET A 6 -7.28 -3.25 -73.87
N LEU A 7 -7.03 -4.53 -73.56
CA LEU A 7 -7.05 -5.10 -72.22
C LEU A 7 -5.85 -4.52 -71.44
N VAL A 8 -6.12 -3.62 -70.48
CA VAL A 8 -5.12 -3.19 -69.49
C VAL A 8 -5.40 -3.94 -68.20
N MET A 9 -4.54 -4.93 -67.93
CA MET A 9 -4.52 -5.70 -66.70
C MET A 9 -3.82 -4.86 -65.62
N LEU A 10 -4.59 -4.13 -64.80
CA LEU A 10 -4.03 -3.44 -63.63
C LEU A 10 -3.85 -4.48 -62.50
N MET A 11 -2.59 -4.86 -62.27
CA MET A 11 -2.22 -5.61 -61.08
C MET A 11 -2.43 -4.73 -59.84
N CYS A 12 -3.37 -5.13 -59.00
CA CYS A 12 -3.57 -4.56 -57.67
C CYS A 12 -2.41 -5.03 -56.79
N GLY A 13 -1.33 -4.24 -56.75
CA GLY A 13 -0.25 -4.42 -55.78
C GLY A 13 -0.78 -4.08 -54.39
N SER A 14 -1.25 -5.08 -53.65
CA SER A 14 -1.53 -4.94 -52.23
C SER A 14 -0.21 -4.66 -51.51
N VAL A 15 0.05 -3.39 -51.22
CA VAL A 15 1.07 -2.99 -50.26
C VAL A 15 0.64 -3.54 -48.91
N LEU A 16 1.20 -4.68 -48.52
CA LEU A 16 1.15 -5.18 -47.15
C LEU A 16 1.88 -4.17 -46.28
N TRP A 17 1.13 -3.22 -45.71
CA TRP A 17 1.57 -2.50 -44.52
C TRP A 17 1.70 -3.52 -43.40
N MET A 18 2.89 -4.09 -43.26
CA MET A 18 3.32 -4.68 -42.00
C MET A 18 3.34 -3.53 -40.99
N SER A 19 2.24 -3.38 -40.26
CA SER A 19 2.26 -2.62 -39.02
C SER A 19 3.31 -3.27 -38.14
N LYS A 20 4.47 -2.63 -38.02
CA LYS A 20 5.35 -2.88 -36.88
C LYS A 20 4.50 -2.54 -35.66
N SER A 21 3.97 -3.57 -35.00
CA SER A 21 3.49 -3.43 -33.64
C SER A 21 4.58 -2.67 -32.89
N PRO A 22 4.25 -1.59 -32.15
CA PRO A 22 5.25 -0.97 -31.32
C PRO A 22 5.76 -2.08 -30.41
N ALA A 23 7.06 -2.40 -30.57
CA ALA A 23 7.75 -3.31 -29.68
C ALA A 23 7.40 -2.83 -28.27
N ASN A 24 6.78 -3.72 -27.51
CA ASN A 24 6.32 -3.49 -26.15
C ASN A 24 7.49 -2.83 -25.41
N ALA A 25 7.37 -1.53 -25.16
CA ALA A 25 8.32 -0.82 -24.34
C ALA A 25 8.16 -1.43 -22.97
N GLN A 26 8.99 -2.43 -22.69
CA GLN A 26 9.24 -3.00 -21.39
C GLN A 26 9.93 -1.89 -20.58
N THR A 27 9.18 -0.83 -20.27
CA THR A 27 9.57 0.11 -19.24
C THR A 27 9.74 -0.71 -17.98
N ASN A 28 10.98 -0.78 -17.52
CA ASN A 28 11.39 -1.34 -16.24
C ASN A 28 10.73 -0.54 -15.09
N TYR A 29 9.41 -0.67 -14.95
CA TYR A 29 8.69 -0.43 -13.71
C TYR A 29 9.06 -1.59 -12.79
N VAL A 30 10.16 -1.44 -12.05
CA VAL A 30 10.30 -2.17 -10.80
C VAL A 30 9.03 -1.85 -10.01
N ALA A 31 8.09 -2.80 -9.94
CA ALA A 31 6.68 -2.52 -9.64
C ALA A 31 6.54 -1.63 -8.40
N VAL A 32 5.92 -0.46 -8.57
CA VAL A 32 5.71 0.51 -7.48
C VAL A 32 4.90 -0.17 -6.38
N ASN A 33 5.40 -0.12 -5.15
CA ASN A 33 4.71 -0.71 -4.00
C ASN A 33 3.63 0.26 -3.51
N TYR A 34 2.36 -0.03 -3.81
CA TYR A 34 1.25 0.82 -3.41
C TYR A 34 0.95 0.72 -1.90
N ASP A 35 1.39 -0.35 -1.21
CA ASP A 35 1.32 -0.43 0.26
C ASP A 35 2.03 0.75 0.97
N LYS A 36 2.94 1.44 0.26
CA LYS A 36 3.65 2.62 0.79
C LYS A 36 2.87 3.92 0.71
N ILE A 37 1.74 3.99 -0.01
CA ILE A 37 1.01 5.25 -0.26
C ILE A 37 0.53 5.89 1.04
N ILE A 38 -0.14 5.12 1.90
CA ILE A 38 -0.67 5.64 3.16
C ILE A 38 0.46 6.16 4.07
N PRO A 39 1.50 5.36 4.41
CA PRO A 39 2.58 5.85 5.26
C PRO A 39 3.37 7.00 4.62
N ALA A 40 3.60 6.99 3.30
CA ALA A 40 4.25 8.09 2.59
C ALA A 40 3.40 9.38 2.60
N SER A 41 2.07 9.26 2.58
CA SER A 41 1.18 10.42 2.69
C SER A 41 1.14 10.95 4.12
N LYS A 42 0.95 10.07 5.11
CA LYS A 42 0.83 10.44 6.53
C LYS A 42 2.10 11.05 7.11
N LYS A 43 3.27 10.81 6.48
CA LYS A 43 4.53 11.52 6.75
C LYS A 43 4.36 13.03 6.86
N TYR A 44 3.46 13.62 6.08
CA TYR A 44 3.34 15.07 5.95
C TYR A 44 2.24 15.66 6.83
N VAL A 45 1.51 14.87 7.63
CA VAL A 45 0.48 15.39 8.54
C VAL A 45 1.09 16.46 9.47
N GLY A 46 0.43 17.62 9.54
CA GLY A 46 0.88 18.78 10.30
C GLY A 46 1.79 19.75 9.55
N VAL A 47 2.29 19.41 8.35
CA VAL A 47 3.06 20.36 7.53
C VAL A 47 2.17 21.55 7.15
N PRO A 48 2.62 22.81 7.34
CA PRO A 48 1.81 23.99 7.05
C PRO A 48 1.35 24.09 5.59
N TYR A 49 0.26 24.84 5.38
CA TYR A 49 -0.16 25.20 4.04
C TYR A 49 0.75 26.27 3.44
N GLN A 50 1.08 26.12 2.15
CA GLN A 50 1.78 27.14 1.38
C GLN A 50 1.29 27.11 -0.07
N TRP A 51 0.73 28.22 -0.57
CA TRP A 51 0.30 28.35 -1.96
C TRP A 51 1.47 28.04 -2.93
N GLY A 52 1.26 27.13 -3.87
CA GLY A 52 2.29 26.65 -4.80
C GLY A 52 3.35 25.72 -4.18
N GLY A 53 3.28 25.46 -2.87
CA GLY A 53 4.30 24.71 -2.12
C GLY A 53 4.37 23.23 -2.49
N THR A 54 5.59 22.69 -2.60
CA THR A 54 5.89 21.31 -3.04
C THR A 54 6.81 20.53 -2.10
N THR A 55 7.08 21.06 -0.90
CA THR A 55 8.11 20.51 -0.02
C THR A 55 7.61 20.38 1.41
N ALA A 56 8.32 19.64 2.24
CA ALA A 56 8.01 19.50 3.67
C ALA A 56 8.07 20.82 4.48
N LYS A 57 8.44 21.95 3.86
CA LYS A 57 8.32 23.30 4.45
C LYS A 57 6.90 23.87 4.34
N GLY A 58 6.13 23.40 3.36
CA GLY A 58 4.77 23.84 3.11
C GLY A 58 4.23 23.29 1.80
N PHE A 59 2.95 22.90 1.80
CA PHE A 59 2.26 22.34 0.65
C PHE A 59 0.97 23.08 0.32
N ASP A 60 0.64 23.22 -0.96
CA ASP A 60 -0.75 23.34 -1.39
C ASP A 60 -1.36 21.94 -1.66
N CYS A 61 -2.64 21.88 -2.00
CA CYS A 61 -3.35 20.61 -2.17
C CYS A 61 -2.74 19.73 -3.26
N SER A 62 -2.51 20.30 -4.44
CA SER A 62 -1.87 19.62 -5.58
C SER A 62 -0.39 19.32 -5.31
N GLY A 63 0.28 20.10 -4.45
CA GLY A 63 1.70 19.96 -4.13
C GLY A 63 2.00 18.82 -3.20
N LEU A 64 1.11 18.58 -2.24
CA LEU A 64 1.14 17.39 -1.43
C LEU A 64 1.00 16.14 -2.31
N ILE A 65 -0.02 16.12 -3.19
CA ILE A 65 -0.26 15.00 -4.12
C ILE A 65 0.97 14.79 -5.01
N TYR A 66 1.45 15.83 -5.68
CA TYR A 66 2.63 15.77 -6.53
C TYR A 66 3.84 15.18 -5.81
N HIS A 67 4.11 15.66 -4.59
CA HIS A 67 5.27 15.25 -3.81
C HIS A 67 5.18 13.78 -3.37
N VAL A 68 4.03 13.35 -2.84
CA VAL A 68 3.83 11.96 -2.41
C VAL A 68 3.98 11.00 -3.58
N TYR A 69 3.32 11.28 -4.70
CA TYR A 69 3.32 10.40 -5.88
C TYR A 69 4.69 10.34 -6.53
N SER A 70 5.37 11.48 -6.67
CA SER A 70 6.75 11.53 -7.20
C SER A 70 7.72 10.73 -6.32
N SER A 71 7.55 10.74 -4.99
CA SER A 71 8.39 9.96 -4.08
C SER A 71 8.25 8.43 -4.25
N LEU A 72 7.16 8.00 -4.88
CA LEU A 72 6.86 6.60 -5.21
C LEU A 72 7.11 6.28 -6.69
N GLY A 73 7.65 7.24 -7.47
CA GLY A 73 7.89 7.09 -8.90
C GLY A 73 6.62 7.10 -9.74
N ILE A 74 5.56 7.78 -9.28
CA ILE A 74 4.30 7.95 -10.01
C ILE A 74 4.18 9.40 -10.46
N ASP A 75 4.06 9.60 -11.78
CA ASP A 75 3.93 10.94 -12.35
C ASP A 75 2.49 11.44 -12.27
N VAL A 76 2.33 12.64 -11.73
CA VAL A 76 1.07 13.39 -11.70
C VAL A 76 1.36 14.84 -12.07
N PRO A 77 0.44 15.53 -12.77
CA PRO A 77 0.62 16.93 -13.16
C PRO A 77 0.61 17.82 -11.91
N ARG A 78 1.08 19.07 -12.06
CA ARG A 78 1.27 19.94 -10.90
C ARG A 78 0.01 20.69 -10.48
N THR A 79 -1.02 20.77 -11.32
CA THR A 79 -2.25 21.52 -11.00
C THR A 79 -3.45 20.62 -10.75
N THR A 80 -4.34 21.02 -9.85
CA THR A 80 -5.60 20.31 -9.55
C THR A 80 -6.47 20.14 -10.79
N ALA A 81 -6.51 21.15 -11.66
CA ALA A 81 -7.29 21.11 -12.89
C ALA A 81 -6.77 20.06 -13.91
N GLU A 82 -5.46 19.89 -14.02
CA GLU A 82 -4.87 18.83 -14.85
C GLU A 82 -5.09 17.45 -14.21
N MET A 83 -4.91 17.34 -12.88
CA MET A 83 -5.20 16.11 -12.14
C MET A 83 -6.66 15.67 -12.29
N TYR A 84 -7.60 16.60 -12.42
CA TYR A 84 -9.01 16.27 -12.64
C TYR A 84 -9.31 15.81 -14.07
N ARG A 85 -8.46 16.17 -15.03
CA ARG A 85 -8.59 15.75 -16.44
C ARG A 85 -7.85 14.45 -16.74
N MET A 86 -6.90 14.05 -15.90
CA MET A 86 -6.17 12.79 -16.06
C MET A 86 -6.91 11.59 -15.46
N GLY A 87 -6.45 10.39 -15.78
CA GLY A 87 -6.88 9.15 -15.14
C GLY A 87 -8.31 8.72 -15.51
N VAL A 88 -8.78 7.67 -14.82
CA VAL A 88 -10.14 7.13 -15.02
C VAL A 88 -11.07 7.71 -13.97
N SER A 89 -12.23 8.24 -14.38
CA SER A 89 -13.26 8.68 -13.43
C SER A 89 -13.75 7.51 -12.58
N VAL A 90 -13.80 7.71 -11.26
CA VAL A 90 -14.23 6.68 -10.29
C VAL A 90 -15.47 7.20 -9.56
N LYS A 91 -16.44 6.31 -9.33
CA LYS A 91 -17.57 6.62 -8.46
C LYS A 91 -17.12 6.61 -6.99
N LYS A 92 -17.84 7.32 -6.13
CA LYS A 92 -17.45 7.45 -4.71
C LYS A 92 -17.40 6.10 -3.99
N GLU A 93 -18.32 5.21 -4.32
CA GLU A 93 -18.42 3.84 -3.80
C GLU A 93 -17.35 2.88 -4.33
N ASP A 94 -16.69 3.22 -5.44
CA ASP A 94 -15.64 2.42 -6.08
C ASP A 94 -14.22 2.92 -5.72
N LEU A 95 -14.12 3.88 -4.78
CA LEU A 95 -12.86 4.45 -4.34
C LEU A 95 -11.93 3.38 -3.78
N ARG A 96 -10.64 3.53 -4.10
CA ARG A 96 -9.55 2.71 -3.58
C ARG A 96 -8.42 3.59 -3.12
N VAL A 97 -7.66 3.13 -2.13
CA VAL A 97 -6.46 3.82 -1.63
C VAL A 97 -5.61 4.33 -2.79
N GLY A 98 -5.27 5.61 -2.76
CA GLY A 98 -4.51 6.28 -3.82
C GLY A 98 -5.35 6.74 -5.03
N ASP A 99 -6.68 6.66 -4.99
CA ASP A 99 -7.48 7.49 -5.88
C ASP A 99 -7.39 8.96 -5.44
N LEU A 100 -7.38 9.88 -6.40
CA LEU A 100 -7.43 11.32 -6.13
C LEU A 100 -8.89 11.74 -6.01
N VAL A 101 -9.21 12.49 -4.94
CA VAL A 101 -10.55 13.01 -4.69
C VAL A 101 -10.56 14.52 -4.87
N PHE A 102 -11.63 15.06 -5.46
CA PHE A 102 -11.71 16.45 -5.91
C PHE A 102 -12.95 17.15 -5.36
N PHE A 103 -12.79 18.44 -5.10
CA PHE A 103 -13.82 19.27 -4.47
C PHE A 103 -13.94 20.63 -5.16
N ASP A 104 -15.17 21.17 -5.14
CA ASP A 104 -15.51 22.55 -5.48
C ASP A 104 -15.76 23.34 -4.18
N THR A 105 -14.68 23.89 -3.62
CA THR A 105 -14.69 24.71 -2.41
C THR A 105 -15.00 26.18 -2.69
N ASP A 106 -14.92 26.60 -3.95
CA ASP A 106 -14.93 28.01 -4.36
C ASP A 106 -16.15 28.36 -5.25
N GLY A 107 -17.01 27.38 -5.55
CA GLY A 107 -18.24 27.50 -6.33
C GLY A 107 -18.05 27.58 -7.85
N ASN A 108 -16.86 27.28 -8.36
CA ASN A 108 -16.49 27.49 -9.77
C ASN A 108 -15.84 26.24 -10.40
N GLY A 109 -16.19 25.06 -9.91
CA GLY A 109 -15.61 23.79 -10.33
C GLY A 109 -14.41 23.37 -9.48
N VAL A 110 -13.53 22.53 -10.03
CA VAL A 110 -12.44 21.93 -9.25
C VAL A 110 -11.47 22.98 -8.69
N SER A 111 -11.43 23.10 -7.36
CA SER A 111 -10.57 24.04 -6.63
C SER A 111 -9.66 23.36 -5.60
N HIS A 112 -10.04 22.16 -5.14
CA HIS A 112 -9.28 21.42 -4.12
C HIS A 112 -9.18 19.93 -4.44
N ALA A 113 -8.14 19.28 -3.90
CA ALA A 113 -7.97 17.83 -4.03
C ALA A 113 -7.25 17.22 -2.82
N GLY A 114 -7.36 15.89 -2.71
CA GLY A 114 -6.59 15.09 -1.77
C GLY A 114 -6.40 13.66 -2.24
N ILE A 115 -5.70 12.88 -1.43
CA ILE A 115 -5.42 11.46 -1.67
C ILE A 115 -6.38 10.65 -0.81
N TYR A 116 -7.17 9.77 -1.42
CA TYR A 116 -7.98 8.82 -0.66
C TYR A 116 -7.08 7.80 0.04
N ILE A 117 -7.28 7.62 1.35
CA ILE A 117 -6.44 6.76 2.21
C ILE A 117 -7.23 5.62 2.84
N GLY A 118 -8.39 5.30 2.27
CA GLY A 118 -9.26 4.24 2.73
C GLY A 118 -10.29 4.67 3.77
N ASN A 119 -11.25 3.79 4.05
CA ASN A 119 -12.28 3.96 5.07
C ASN A 119 -13.03 5.32 4.99
N GLY A 120 -13.36 5.79 3.78
CA GLY A 120 -14.05 7.07 3.59
C GLY A 120 -13.21 8.30 3.93
N LYS A 121 -11.89 8.15 4.17
CA LYS A 121 -10.99 9.23 4.56
C LYS A 121 -10.05 9.63 3.44
N PHE A 122 -9.67 10.89 3.46
CA PHE A 122 -8.68 11.43 2.54
C PHE A 122 -7.72 12.39 3.27
N ILE A 123 -6.50 12.49 2.76
CA ILE A 123 -5.47 13.40 3.24
C ILE A 123 -5.27 14.54 2.25
N HIS A 124 -5.20 15.77 2.75
CA HIS A 124 -5.11 16.98 1.93
C HIS A 124 -4.43 18.12 2.70
N SER A 125 -3.99 19.16 1.99
CA SER A 125 -3.42 20.38 2.60
C SER A 125 -4.49 21.44 2.79
N SER A 126 -4.95 21.65 4.03
CA SER A 126 -5.92 22.67 4.41
C SER A 126 -5.26 24.04 4.57
N SER A 127 -5.85 25.08 3.97
CA SER A 127 -5.38 26.47 4.07
C SER A 127 -5.22 27.00 5.50
N SER A 128 -5.93 26.42 6.47
CA SER A 128 -5.92 26.84 7.89
C SER A 128 -5.19 25.89 8.83
N LYS A 129 -5.14 24.59 8.49
CA LYS A 129 -4.64 23.53 9.39
C LYS A 129 -3.42 22.79 8.85
N GLY A 130 -2.94 23.16 7.65
CA GLY A 130 -1.91 22.41 6.95
C GLY A 130 -2.41 21.04 6.52
N VAL A 131 -1.50 20.08 6.36
CA VAL A 131 -1.84 18.72 5.95
C VAL A 131 -2.61 18.01 7.06
N ILE A 132 -3.84 17.61 6.76
CA ILE A 132 -4.76 16.94 7.68
C ILE A 132 -5.49 15.78 6.99
N ILE A 133 -6.08 14.91 7.80
CA ILE A 133 -7.02 13.87 7.35
C ILE A 133 -8.44 14.37 7.58
N SER A 134 -9.32 14.15 6.62
CA SER A 134 -10.74 14.51 6.69
C SER A 134 -11.62 13.37 6.18
N SER A 135 -12.90 13.38 6.56
CA SER A 135 -13.90 12.41 6.09
C SER A 135 -14.56 12.91 4.82
N LEU A 136 -14.70 12.05 3.81
CA LEU A 136 -15.52 12.29 2.62
C LEU A 136 -17.02 12.25 2.91
N ASP A 137 -17.39 11.69 4.06
CA ASP A 137 -18.78 11.55 4.51
C ASP A 137 -19.17 12.65 5.50
N ASP A 138 -18.32 13.66 5.69
CA ASP A 138 -18.71 14.89 6.38
C ASP A 138 -19.87 15.58 5.64
N PRO A 139 -21.08 15.62 6.21
CA PRO A 139 -22.25 16.15 5.52
C PRO A 139 -22.24 17.69 5.46
N TYR A 140 -21.33 18.37 6.16
CA TYR A 140 -21.36 19.82 6.30
C TYR A 140 -20.53 20.54 5.25
N TYR A 141 -19.33 20.03 4.96
CA TYR A 141 -18.41 20.67 4.03
C TYR A 141 -17.93 19.70 2.96
N TRP A 142 -17.12 18.70 3.32
CA TRP A 142 -16.43 17.87 2.32
C TRP A 142 -17.36 17.02 1.48
N GLY A 143 -18.42 16.46 2.07
CA GLY A 143 -19.42 15.69 1.34
C GLY A 143 -20.24 16.55 0.37
N LYS A 144 -20.47 17.84 0.69
CA LYS A 144 -21.20 18.77 -0.17
C LYS A 144 -20.36 19.31 -1.32
N THR A 145 -19.07 19.52 -1.07
CA THR A 145 -18.14 20.07 -2.07
C THR A 145 -17.52 18.97 -2.94
N TYR A 146 -17.70 17.69 -2.62
CA TYR A 146 -17.17 16.58 -3.43
C TYR A 146 -17.78 16.57 -4.83
N ILE A 147 -16.93 16.63 -5.85
CA ILE A 147 -17.35 16.67 -7.27
C ILE A 147 -16.90 15.45 -8.08
N GLY A 148 -16.00 14.62 -7.53
CA GLY A 148 -15.60 13.36 -8.17
C GLY A 148 -14.23 12.86 -7.76
N ALA A 149 -13.82 11.75 -8.39
CA ALA A 149 -12.51 11.13 -8.16
C ALA A 149 -11.86 10.62 -9.44
N LYS A 150 -10.53 10.48 -9.41
CA LYS A 150 -9.71 9.96 -10.49
C LYS A 150 -8.76 8.89 -10.00
N ARG A 151 -8.79 7.74 -10.68
CA ARG A 151 -7.80 6.67 -10.52
C ARG A 151 -6.60 6.96 -11.39
N VAL A 152 -5.46 7.14 -10.73
CA VAL A 152 -4.17 7.39 -11.37
C VAL A 152 -3.20 6.21 -11.22
N LEU A 153 -3.48 5.31 -10.28
CA LEU A 153 -2.70 4.09 -10.07
C LEU A 153 -3.10 3.01 -11.08
N ALA A 154 -2.12 2.22 -11.51
CA ALA A 154 -2.28 1.15 -12.49
C ALA A 154 -2.89 -0.11 -11.85
N TYR A 155 -4.13 -0.01 -11.35
CA TYR A 155 -4.89 -1.19 -10.92
C TYR A 155 -5.51 -1.88 -12.13
N ARG A 156 -5.13 -3.14 -12.38
CA ARG A 156 -5.69 -3.95 -13.47
C ARG A 156 -6.86 -4.83 -13.04
N LEU A 157 -6.93 -5.14 -11.75
CA LEU A 157 -7.93 -6.02 -11.16
C LEU A 157 -8.71 -5.32 -10.04
N GLN A 158 -9.83 -5.90 -9.62
CA GLN A 158 -10.62 -5.46 -8.47
C GLN A 158 -9.85 -5.69 -7.15
N PRO A 159 -10.20 -5.00 -6.03
CA PRO A 159 -9.61 -5.29 -4.72
C PRO A 159 -9.73 -6.78 -4.40
N GLY A 160 -8.73 -7.33 -3.73
CA GLY A 160 -8.66 -8.77 -3.43
C GLY A 160 -8.23 -9.67 -4.59
N ARG A 161 -8.01 -9.14 -5.80
CA ARG A 161 -7.54 -9.91 -6.96
C ARG A 161 -6.17 -9.45 -7.42
N PHE A 162 -5.27 -10.41 -7.62
CA PHE A 162 -3.90 -10.16 -8.05
C PHE A 162 -3.51 -11.07 -9.23
N GLN A 163 -2.64 -10.58 -10.11
CA GLN A 163 -2.18 -11.33 -11.29
C GLN A 163 -1.40 -12.59 -10.92
N ASP A 164 -0.68 -12.55 -9.80
CA ASP A 164 0.21 -13.58 -9.30
C ASP A 164 -0.38 -14.41 -8.13
N ILE A 165 -1.69 -14.27 -7.87
CA ILE A 165 -2.42 -15.04 -6.87
C ILE A 165 -3.65 -15.71 -7.51
N PRO A 166 -3.51 -16.94 -8.05
CA PRO A 166 -4.67 -17.69 -8.53
C PRO A 166 -5.61 -18.07 -7.36
N THR A 167 -6.88 -18.34 -7.65
CA THR A 167 -7.87 -18.74 -6.62
C THR A 167 -7.51 -20.05 -5.91
N SER A 168 -6.65 -20.88 -6.50
CA SER A 168 -6.11 -22.10 -5.91
C SER A 168 -4.88 -21.85 -5.02
N PHE A 169 -4.38 -20.61 -4.92
CA PHE A 169 -3.25 -20.29 -4.07
C PHE A 169 -3.63 -20.49 -2.60
N TRP A 170 -2.76 -21.14 -1.83
CA TRP A 170 -3.05 -21.60 -0.47
C TRP A 170 -3.45 -20.47 0.51
N ALA A 171 -3.00 -19.23 0.26
CA ALA A 171 -3.33 -18.04 1.04
C ALA A 171 -4.33 -17.10 0.34
N PHE A 172 -5.03 -17.58 -0.71
CA PHE A 172 -5.88 -16.74 -1.55
C PHE A 172 -6.93 -15.99 -0.73
N ASN A 173 -7.63 -16.69 0.19
CA ASN A 173 -8.72 -16.09 0.95
C ASN A 173 -8.21 -15.02 1.93
N GLU A 174 -7.13 -15.30 2.66
CA GLU A 174 -6.54 -14.35 3.59
C GLU A 174 -6.00 -13.10 2.88
N ILE A 175 -5.31 -13.28 1.75
CA ILE A 175 -4.80 -12.17 0.93
C ILE A 175 -5.96 -11.35 0.36
N ARG A 176 -7.00 -12.02 -0.15
CA ARG A 176 -8.19 -11.36 -0.71
C ARG A 176 -8.84 -10.46 0.33
N THR A 177 -9.14 -11.00 1.51
CA THR A 177 -9.80 -10.24 2.58
C THR A 177 -8.96 -9.05 3.04
N LEU A 178 -7.66 -9.24 3.30
CA LEU A 178 -6.80 -8.12 3.73
C LEU A 178 -6.66 -7.01 2.68
N SER A 179 -6.81 -7.33 1.39
CA SER A 179 -6.82 -6.35 0.31
C SER A 179 -8.17 -5.65 0.17
N GLU A 180 -9.28 -6.37 0.35
CA GLU A 180 -10.62 -5.80 0.40
C GLU A 180 -10.78 -4.85 1.59
N ASP A 181 -10.14 -5.16 2.72
CA ASP A 181 -10.05 -4.31 3.92
C ASP A 181 -9.08 -3.12 3.77
N GLU A 182 -8.52 -2.91 2.57
CA GLU A 182 -7.57 -1.84 2.24
C GLU A 182 -6.26 -1.85 3.06
N LEU A 183 -5.92 -3.00 3.68
CA LEU A 183 -4.74 -3.12 4.55
C LEU A 183 -3.50 -3.60 3.79
N MET A 184 -3.66 -4.52 2.83
CA MET A 184 -2.59 -4.98 1.93
C MET A 184 -3.04 -4.83 0.48
N ILE A 185 -2.70 -3.71 -0.15
CA ILE A 185 -3.18 -3.32 -1.49
C ILE A 185 -2.20 -3.70 -2.61
N GLY A 186 -0.99 -4.12 -2.27
CA GLY A 186 0.00 -4.71 -3.18
C GLY A 186 0.76 -3.68 -4.01
N TYR A 187 1.05 -4.06 -5.25
CA TYR A 187 1.92 -3.34 -6.17
C TYR A 187 1.17 -2.89 -7.42
N ALA A 188 1.83 -2.03 -8.21
CA ALA A 188 1.43 -1.70 -9.57
C ALA A 188 1.04 -2.93 -10.39
N ASP A 189 0.09 -2.72 -11.30
CA ASP A 189 -0.52 -3.75 -12.15
C ASP A 189 -1.24 -4.86 -11.38
N SER A 190 -1.62 -4.63 -10.12
CA SER A 190 -2.29 -5.64 -9.27
C SER A 190 -1.43 -6.89 -9.04
N TYR A 191 -0.14 -6.72 -8.72
CA TYR A 191 0.71 -7.79 -8.20
C TYR A 191 0.74 -7.80 -6.67
N PHE A 192 0.78 -8.97 -6.05
CA PHE A 192 0.92 -9.13 -4.59
C PHE A 192 2.36 -9.43 -4.15
N LYS A 193 3.11 -10.13 -5.01
CA LYS A 193 4.46 -10.66 -4.77
C LYS A 193 4.52 -11.60 -3.57
N PRO A 194 3.82 -12.76 -3.60
CA PRO A 194 3.59 -13.61 -2.43
C PRO A 194 4.85 -14.21 -1.80
N ASN A 195 5.89 -14.41 -2.60
CA ASN A 195 7.12 -15.08 -2.20
C ASN A 195 8.22 -14.11 -1.75
N GLU A 196 8.06 -12.81 -1.99
CA GLU A 196 9.03 -11.83 -1.51
C GLU A 196 9.02 -11.78 0.02
N PRO A 197 10.19 -11.65 0.67
CA PRO A 197 10.26 -11.52 2.11
C PRO A 197 9.68 -10.17 2.55
N ILE A 198 9.09 -10.14 3.74
CA ILE A 198 8.54 -8.90 4.32
C ILE A 198 9.56 -8.22 5.23
N THR A 199 9.66 -6.89 5.10
CA THR A 199 10.60 -6.09 5.91
C THR A 199 9.99 -5.67 7.24
N ARG A 200 10.86 -5.27 8.17
CA ARG A 200 10.46 -4.69 9.46
C ARG A 200 9.65 -3.40 9.30
N ALA A 201 10.01 -2.54 8.34
CA ALA A 201 9.26 -1.31 8.06
C ALA A 201 7.86 -1.59 7.52
N GLU A 202 7.70 -2.57 6.62
CA GLU A 202 6.38 -2.98 6.11
C GLU A 202 5.49 -3.49 7.24
N VAL A 203 5.99 -4.38 8.09
CA VAL A 203 5.22 -4.87 9.25
C VAL A 203 4.85 -3.75 10.22
N ALA A 204 5.76 -2.79 10.48
CA ALA A 204 5.45 -1.62 11.29
C ALA A 204 4.31 -0.80 10.68
N SER A 205 4.34 -0.57 9.37
CA SER A 205 3.31 0.16 8.65
C SER A 205 1.96 -0.55 8.69
N TYR A 206 1.87 -1.83 8.34
CA TYR A 206 0.58 -2.56 8.37
C TYR A 206 -0.02 -2.59 9.77
N LEU A 207 0.77 -2.88 10.80
CA LEU A 207 0.27 -2.97 12.17
C LEU A 207 -0.06 -1.58 12.74
N GLY A 208 0.72 -0.55 12.41
CA GLY A 208 0.42 0.83 12.80
C GLY A 208 -0.89 1.34 12.19
N GLU A 209 -1.13 1.01 10.91
CA GLU A 209 -2.38 1.32 10.21
C GLU A 209 -3.57 0.55 10.79
N TYR A 210 -3.44 -0.76 10.96
CA TYR A 210 -4.48 -1.60 11.56
C TYR A 210 -4.91 -1.12 12.96
N LEU A 211 -3.93 -0.76 13.80
CA LEU A 211 -4.15 -0.25 15.15
C LEU A 211 -4.62 1.22 15.16
N GLN A 212 -4.72 1.87 14.01
CA GLN A 212 -5.05 3.29 13.85
C GLN A 212 -4.19 4.20 14.73
N LEU A 213 -2.88 3.90 14.80
CA LEU A 213 -1.95 4.71 15.58
C LEU A 213 -1.72 6.08 14.93
N ASP A 214 -1.32 7.06 15.74
CA ASP A 214 -0.82 8.33 15.24
C ASP A 214 0.56 8.13 14.59
N LEU A 215 0.63 8.35 13.28
CA LEU A 215 1.82 8.17 12.46
C LEU A 215 2.51 9.49 12.09
N SER A 216 2.12 10.62 12.71
CA SER A 216 2.68 11.93 12.38
C SER A 216 4.03 12.21 13.02
N ASP A 217 4.48 11.42 14.00
CA ASP A 217 5.78 11.65 14.66
C ASP A 217 6.95 11.32 13.73
N ARG A 218 7.72 12.34 13.35
CA ARG A 218 8.87 12.24 12.44
C ARG A 218 10.23 12.34 13.13
N SER A 219 10.27 12.26 14.45
CA SER A 219 11.51 12.36 15.23
C SER A 219 12.48 11.24 14.87
N ALA A 220 13.74 11.57 14.56
CA ALA A 220 14.77 10.58 14.26
C ALA A 220 15.27 9.89 15.54
N ILE A 221 14.50 8.92 16.04
CA ILE A 221 14.79 8.18 17.29
C ILE A 221 15.88 7.11 17.06
N PHE A 222 15.94 6.55 15.85
CA PHE A 222 16.91 5.52 15.46
C PHE A 222 17.95 6.10 14.49
N LYS A 223 19.20 5.65 14.62
CA LYS A 223 20.32 6.18 13.81
C LYS A 223 20.21 5.84 12.32
N ASP A 224 19.54 4.74 12.00
CA ASP A 224 19.36 4.19 10.67
C ASP A 224 17.98 4.48 10.05
N VAL A 225 17.18 5.35 10.69
CA VAL A 225 15.88 5.77 10.18
C VAL A 225 15.89 7.30 10.06
N SER A 226 16.07 7.80 8.84
CA SER A 226 16.00 9.24 8.60
C SER A 226 14.57 9.78 8.78
N SER A 227 14.43 11.07 9.11
CA SER A 227 13.13 11.76 9.17
C SER A 227 12.36 11.68 7.85
N ASP A 228 13.08 11.49 6.75
CA ASP A 228 12.52 11.33 5.41
C ASP A 228 12.08 9.92 5.07
N HIS A 229 12.44 8.91 5.86
CA HIS A 229 12.05 7.52 5.64
C HIS A 229 10.53 7.37 5.62
N TRP A 230 9.99 6.66 4.62
CA TRP A 230 8.55 6.54 4.39
C TRP A 230 7.81 5.97 5.62
N ALA A 231 8.40 5.00 6.31
CA ALA A 231 7.80 4.32 7.46
C ALA A 231 8.12 4.91 8.84
N ILE A 232 8.91 5.98 8.99
CA ILE A 232 9.37 6.44 10.33
C ILE A 232 8.21 6.73 11.30
N GLY A 233 7.09 7.28 10.81
CA GLY A 233 5.90 7.50 11.64
C GLY A 233 5.35 6.20 12.25
N ALA A 234 5.23 5.16 11.43
CA ALA A 234 4.82 3.83 11.88
C ALA A 234 5.84 3.19 12.82
N ILE A 235 7.13 3.33 12.51
CA ILE A 235 8.24 2.84 13.34
C ILE A 235 8.20 3.50 14.72
N ASN A 236 8.07 4.83 14.77
CA ASN A 236 8.00 5.60 16.02
C ASN A 236 6.76 5.22 16.84
N ALA A 237 5.60 5.10 16.19
CA ALA A 237 4.35 4.71 16.84
C ALA A 237 4.43 3.30 17.45
N MET A 238 4.94 2.33 16.69
CA MET A 238 5.09 0.94 17.14
C MET A 238 6.14 0.80 18.25
N GLN A 239 7.21 1.58 18.20
CA GLN A 239 8.23 1.65 19.26
C GLN A 239 7.65 2.26 20.55
N LYS A 240 6.89 3.36 20.44
CA LYS A 240 6.24 4.01 21.59
C LYS A 240 5.25 3.10 22.31
N LYS A 241 4.60 2.18 21.56
CA LYS A 241 3.74 1.13 22.14
C LYS A 241 4.52 -0.07 22.68
N GLY A 242 5.82 -0.17 22.43
CA GLY A 242 6.66 -1.32 22.81
C GLY A 242 6.39 -2.58 21.98
N PHE A 243 5.66 -2.46 20.87
CA PHE A 243 5.30 -3.59 20.02
C PHE A 243 6.45 -4.00 19.10
N LEU A 244 7.18 -3.01 18.59
CA LEU A 244 8.30 -3.23 17.68
C LEU A 244 9.48 -2.36 18.08
N THR A 245 10.58 -2.98 18.48
CA THR A 245 11.74 -2.29 19.05
C THR A 245 12.97 -2.41 18.16
N GLY A 246 13.90 -1.46 18.32
CA GLY A 246 15.24 -1.54 17.75
C GLY A 246 16.25 -2.19 18.68
N SER A 247 17.50 -2.28 18.23
CA SER A 247 18.65 -2.78 19.01
C SER A 247 19.88 -1.93 18.70
N ASN A 248 20.73 -1.66 19.70
CA ASN A 248 21.96 -0.88 19.55
C ASN A 248 21.77 0.51 18.89
N GLY A 249 20.60 1.14 19.10
CA GLY A 249 20.23 2.43 18.51
C GLY A 249 19.75 2.36 17.05
N ASN A 250 19.64 1.16 16.47
CA ASN A 250 19.17 0.93 15.11
C ASN A 250 17.83 0.20 15.11
N PHE A 251 16.93 0.56 14.19
CA PHE A 251 15.68 -0.14 13.97
C PHE A 251 15.79 -1.24 12.92
N ARG A 252 16.67 -1.07 11.92
CA ARG A 252 16.86 -1.92 10.74
C ARG A 252 15.60 -2.06 9.90
N PRO A 253 15.12 -0.97 9.28
CA PRO A 253 13.83 -0.96 8.59
C PRO A 253 13.74 -1.92 7.40
N GLU A 254 14.86 -2.13 6.71
CA GLU A 254 14.93 -2.95 5.50
C GLU A 254 15.30 -4.42 5.77
N ASP A 255 15.59 -4.78 7.03
CA ASP A 255 15.85 -6.19 7.39
C ASP A 255 14.55 -7.00 7.28
N ASN A 256 14.67 -8.21 6.73
CA ASN A 256 13.57 -9.17 6.67
C ASN A 256 13.29 -9.78 8.04
N LEU A 257 12.01 -9.96 8.38
CA LEU A 257 11.63 -10.58 9.64
C LEU A 257 11.70 -12.10 9.57
N THR A 258 12.24 -12.72 10.62
CA THR A 258 12.11 -14.16 10.83
C THR A 258 10.75 -14.53 11.41
N ARG A 259 10.35 -15.79 11.24
CA ARG A 259 9.09 -16.32 11.80
C ARG A 259 9.02 -16.19 13.33
N ALA A 260 10.12 -16.39 14.04
CA ALA A 260 10.17 -16.18 15.49
C ALA A 260 10.03 -14.71 15.88
N GLN A 261 10.66 -13.79 15.14
CA GLN A 261 10.48 -12.36 15.38
C GLN A 261 9.03 -11.95 15.16
N LEU A 262 8.40 -12.39 14.06
CA LEU A 262 7.00 -12.12 13.80
C LEU A 262 6.08 -12.67 14.89
N ALA A 263 6.34 -13.87 15.41
CA ALA A 263 5.58 -14.45 16.51
C ALA A 263 5.58 -13.55 17.76
N VAL A 264 6.74 -12.98 18.10
CA VAL A 264 6.88 -12.06 19.23
C VAL A 264 6.09 -10.78 18.99
N ILE A 265 6.15 -10.24 17.78
CA ILE A 265 5.45 -9.01 17.40
C ILE A 265 3.93 -9.21 17.52
N LEU A 266 3.40 -10.26 16.90
CA LEU A 266 1.97 -10.55 16.92
C LEU A 266 1.47 -10.90 18.33
N THR A 267 2.28 -11.59 19.13
CA THR A 267 1.96 -11.86 20.54
C THR A 267 1.78 -10.57 21.33
N ARG A 268 2.68 -9.58 21.15
CA ARG A 268 2.59 -8.28 21.84
C ARG A 268 1.41 -7.46 21.35
N VAL A 269 1.24 -7.35 20.03
CA VAL A 269 0.18 -6.52 19.43
C VAL A 269 -1.21 -7.06 19.77
N PHE A 270 -1.41 -8.36 19.60
CA PHE A 270 -2.71 -9.02 19.81
C PHE A 270 -2.88 -9.58 21.22
N GLN A 271 -1.95 -9.28 22.14
CA GLN A 271 -1.95 -9.69 23.54
C GLN A 271 -2.23 -11.20 23.71
N LEU A 272 -1.54 -12.03 22.92
CA LEU A 272 -1.73 -13.47 22.92
C LEU A 272 -1.22 -14.09 24.22
N LYS A 273 -1.98 -15.03 24.77
CA LYS A 273 -1.64 -15.73 26.01
C LYS A 273 -1.11 -17.12 25.69
N PRO A 274 -0.02 -17.56 26.33
CA PRO A 274 0.43 -18.95 26.22
C PRO A 274 -0.67 -19.91 26.71
N PRO A 275 -0.90 -21.05 26.03
CA PRO A 275 -1.89 -22.03 26.45
C PRO A 275 -1.42 -22.84 27.66
N ALA A 276 -2.37 -23.52 28.31
CA ALA A 276 -2.09 -24.59 29.27
C ALA A 276 -1.61 -25.88 28.57
N THR A 277 -2.03 -26.12 27.32
CA THR A 277 -1.61 -27.25 26.49
C THR A 277 -0.73 -26.77 25.34
N HIS A 278 0.48 -27.30 25.24
CA HIS A 278 1.45 -26.88 24.22
C HIS A 278 1.33 -27.72 22.96
N ARG A 279 1.46 -27.08 21.79
CA ARG A 279 1.70 -27.78 20.54
C ARG A 279 3.21 -27.89 20.35
N SER A 280 3.75 -29.09 20.30
CA SER A 280 5.19 -29.25 20.11
C SER A 280 5.56 -29.09 18.63
N PHE A 281 6.55 -28.23 18.37
CA PHE A 281 7.27 -28.19 17.10
C PHE A 281 8.64 -28.85 17.31
N THR A 282 9.06 -29.68 16.36
CA THR A 282 10.29 -30.49 16.49
C THR A 282 11.56 -29.66 16.54
N ASP A 283 11.53 -28.44 15.99
CA ASP A 283 12.64 -27.50 15.87
C ASP A 283 12.54 -26.28 16.82
N VAL A 284 11.59 -26.31 17.77
CA VAL A 284 11.43 -25.24 18.78
C VAL A 284 11.52 -25.84 20.18
N PRO A 285 12.73 -26.03 20.72
CA PRO A 285 12.89 -26.55 22.09
C PRO A 285 12.36 -25.54 23.13
N PRO A 286 11.96 -25.97 24.34
CA PRO A 286 11.51 -25.09 25.41
C PRO A 286 12.49 -23.98 25.81
N THR A 287 13.78 -24.15 25.51
CA THR A 287 14.85 -23.17 25.73
C THR A 287 14.97 -22.13 24.62
N PHE A 288 14.24 -22.28 23.52
CA PHE A 288 14.26 -21.32 22.42
C PHE A 288 13.71 -19.97 22.88
N TRP A 289 14.38 -18.87 22.53
CA TRP A 289 14.11 -17.55 23.09
C TRP A 289 12.67 -17.04 22.84
N ALA A 290 12.04 -17.46 21.75
CA ALA A 290 10.65 -17.12 21.39
C ALA A 290 9.66 -18.28 21.63
N TYR A 291 10.03 -19.28 22.43
CA TYR A 291 9.21 -20.49 22.63
C TYR A 291 7.80 -20.14 23.09
N LYS A 292 7.65 -19.25 24.09
CA LYS A 292 6.35 -18.90 24.68
C LYS A 292 5.43 -18.21 23.66
N GLU A 293 5.98 -17.33 22.84
CA GLU A 293 5.28 -16.57 21.81
C GLU A 293 4.85 -17.48 20.66
N ILE A 294 5.73 -18.38 20.21
CA ILE A 294 5.39 -19.39 19.20
C ILE A 294 4.25 -20.29 19.70
N GLN A 295 4.29 -20.69 20.97
CA GLN A 295 3.20 -21.47 21.58
C GLN A 295 1.89 -20.69 21.68
N ALA A 296 1.94 -19.39 22.01
CA ALA A 296 0.76 -18.54 22.05
C ALA A 296 0.09 -18.41 20.65
N LEU A 297 0.89 -18.31 19.58
CA LEU A 297 0.37 -18.31 18.21
C LEU A 297 -0.28 -19.65 17.85
N ALA A 298 0.37 -20.77 18.18
CA ALA A 298 -0.15 -22.09 17.87
C ALA A 298 -1.48 -22.36 18.58
N ALA A 299 -1.57 -21.98 19.86
CA ALA A 299 -2.80 -22.09 20.66
C ALA A 299 -3.95 -21.23 20.12
N SER A 300 -3.63 -20.08 19.55
CA SER A 300 -4.62 -19.15 19.00
C SER A 300 -5.04 -19.51 17.57
N GLY A 301 -4.61 -20.66 17.04
CA GLY A 301 -4.88 -21.07 15.67
C GLY A 301 -4.18 -20.23 14.58
N ILE A 302 -3.30 -19.31 14.98
CA ILE A 302 -2.61 -18.39 14.06
C ILE A 302 -1.58 -19.17 13.22
N THR A 303 -0.94 -20.18 13.81
CA THR A 303 0.01 -21.06 13.10
C THR A 303 -0.27 -22.52 13.37
N THR A 304 -0.10 -23.34 12.33
CA THR A 304 -0.12 -24.81 12.44
C THR A 304 1.28 -25.42 12.33
N GLY A 305 2.30 -24.62 12.01
CA GLY A 305 3.58 -25.13 11.53
C GLY A 305 3.49 -25.73 10.12
N TYR A 306 4.54 -26.44 9.72
CA TYR A 306 4.64 -27.17 8.48
C TYR A 306 4.21 -28.64 8.68
N GLU A 307 3.96 -29.34 7.57
CA GLU A 307 3.53 -30.75 7.57
C GLU A 307 4.56 -31.70 8.22
N ASP A 308 5.84 -31.33 8.16
CA ASP A 308 6.95 -32.05 8.79
C ASP A 308 7.04 -31.86 10.32
N GLY A 309 6.07 -31.13 10.92
CA GLY A 309 6.02 -30.85 12.35
C GLY A 309 6.95 -29.71 12.80
N THR A 310 7.61 -29.02 11.87
CA THR A 310 8.49 -27.87 12.19
C THR A 310 7.73 -26.55 12.23
N PHE A 311 8.29 -25.56 12.94
CA PHE A 311 7.86 -24.16 12.87
C PHE A 311 8.77 -23.32 11.97
N ARG A 312 10.05 -23.68 11.83
CA ARG A 312 11.12 -22.96 11.13
C ARG A 312 11.33 -21.54 11.66
N PRO A 313 11.73 -21.38 12.93
CA PRO A 313 11.74 -20.07 13.61
C PRO A 313 12.72 -19.05 13.00
N ASN A 314 13.78 -19.52 12.34
CA ASN A 314 14.84 -18.66 11.78
C ASN A 314 14.62 -18.32 10.30
N ASP A 315 13.66 -18.95 9.63
CA ASP A 315 13.34 -18.65 8.24
C ASP A 315 12.69 -17.26 8.15
N THR A 316 13.00 -16.55 7.07
CA THR A 316 12.33 -15.29 6.74
C THR A 316 10.87 -15.52 6.39
N VAL A 317 10.03 -14.53 6.69
CA VAL A 317 8.59 -14.59 6.41
C VAL A 317 8.33 -14.00 5.03
N SER A 318 7.67 -14.76 4.15
CA SER A 318 7.18 -14.22 2.88
C SER A 318 5.95 -13.33 3.08
N ARG A 319 5.66 -12.44 2.13
CA ARG A 319 4.45 -11.59 2.16
C ARG A 319 3.16 -12.40 2.27
N ALA A 320 3.05 -13.54 1.58
CA ALA A 320 1.89 -14.43 1.72
C ALA A 320 1.79 -15.06 3.11
N GLN A 321 2.91 -15.50 3.69
CA GLN A 321 2.92 -16.01 5.06
C GLN A 321 2.49 -14.92 6.04
N PHE A 322 3.04 -13.72 5.94
CA PHE A 322 2.63 -12.59 6.76
C PHE A 322 1.13 -12.31 6.65
N ALA A 323 0.57 -12.29 5.45
CA ALA A 323 -0.87 -12.09 5.24
C ALA A 323 -1.70 -13.13 6.00
N VAL A 324 -1.32 -14.41 5.96
CA VAL A 324 -2.01 -15.46 6.72
C VAL A 324 -1.88 -15.25 8.24
N PHE A 325 -0.67 -14.95 8.74
CA PHE A 325 -0.45 -14.66 10.15
C PHE A 325 -1.27 -13.46 10.62
N LEU A 326 -1.29 -12.37 9.85
CA LEU A 326 -2.01 -11.15 10.17
C LEU A 326 -3.52 -11.38 10.15
N TYR A 327 -4.06 -11.96 9.07
CA TYR A 327 -5.49 -12.27 8.94
C TYR A 327 -5.99 -13.09 10.13
N ARG A 328 -5.29 -14.18 10.47
CA ARG A 328 -5.67 -15.04 11.59
C ARG A 328 -5.53 -14.34 12.94
N SER A 329 -4.59 -13.41 13.08
CA SER A 329 -4.44 -12.63 14.31
C SER A 329 -5.60 -11.66 14.52
N ILE A 330 -6.14 -11.11 13.43
CA ILE A 330 -7.29 -10.18 13.44
C ILE A 330 -8.61 -10.93 13.68
N HIS A 331 -8.77 -12.12 13.09
CA HIS A 331 -10.03 -12.87 13.06
C HIS A 331 -10.07 -14.07 14.03
N LYS A 332 -9.26 -14.05 15.09
CA LYS A 332 -9.21 -15.08 16.13
C LYS A 332 -10.37 -15.01 17.11
#